data_AF-A0A183C145-F1
#
_entry.id   AF-A0A183C145-F1
#
_cell.length_a   1.000
_cell.length_b   1.000
_cell.length_c   1.000
_cell.angle_alpha   90.00
_cell.angle_beta   90.00
_cell.angle_gamma   90.00
#
_symmetry.space_group_name_H-M   'P 1'
#
loop_
_entity.id
_entity.type
_entity.pdbx_description
1 polymer ?
#
loop_
_entity_poly.entity_id
_entity_poly.type
_entity_poly.pdbx_seq_one_letter_code
_entity_poly.pdbx_strand_id
1 'polypeptide(L)'
;MELFFLRHAEYERLYNCTGLDIDSIPLAQRLFVPESIVICVLCAIYYILYVPCLYSIWKHLRDNSCYKLLFYIGITDLAILWIIGFFSGWLNLRGAVFCSYPTTIYFVGVTITSIWNAESSADLILAFNRCVDIISPNLSRVLFSGFPSVIYLALNKTIREDCRMLYMKLFKRHRISYIGGITVYQRPIAIVPNRNSVAAAPF
;
A
#
# COMPACT_ATOMS: atom_id res chain seq x y z
N MET A 1 -16.84 -14.53 0.26
CA MET A 1 -16.72 -15.55 -0.81
C MET A 1 -17.07 -16.96 -0.33
N GLU A 2 -16.76 -17.33 0.92
CA GLU A 2 -17.08 -18.65 1.47
C GLU A 2 -18.54 -19.06 1.27
N LEU A 3 -19.48 -18.15 1.53
CA LEU A 3 -20.91 -18.42 1.40
C LEU A 3 -21.34 -18.82 -0.02
N PHE A 4 -20.84 -18.12 -1.04
CA PHE A 4 -21.23 -18.37 -2.43
C PHE A 4 -20.66 -19.69 -2.97
N PHE A 5 -19.39 -20.00 -2.61
CA PHE A 5 -18.67 -21.17 -3.14
C PHE A 5 -18.86 -22.44 -2.31
N LEU A 6 -18.84 -22.35 -0.97
CA LEU A 6 -18.87 -23.52 -0.09
C LEU A 6 -20.28 -23.81 0.45
N ARG A 7 -21.16 -22.80 0.51
CA ARG A 7 -22.48 -22.91 1.14
C ARG A 7 -23.57 -22.29 0.28
N HIS A 8 -23.61 -22.68 -0.99
CA HIS A 8 -24.50 -22.08 -1.98
C HIS A 8 -26.00 -22.14 -1.58
N ALA A 9 -26.44 -23.22 -0.94
CA ALA A 9 -27.81 -23.33 -0.45
C ALA A 9 -28.17 -22.28 0.62
N GLU A 10 -27.18 -21.88 1.44
CA GLU A 10 -27.39 -20.80 2.41
C GLU A 10 -27.36 -19.43 1.73
N TYR A 11 -26.50 -19.25 0.73
CA TYR A 11 -26.48 -18.05 -0.11
C TYR A 11 -27.83 -17.83 -0.80
N GLU A 12 -28.41 -18.86 -1.44
CA GLU A 12 -29.74 -18.77 -2.04
C GLU A 12 -30.82 -18.47 -1.00
N ARG A 13 -30.71 -19.00 0.23
CA ARG A 13 -31.66 -18.67 1.31
C ARG A 13 -31.59 -17.19 1.72
N LEU A 14 -30.39 -16.60 1.76
CA LEU A 14 -30.14 -15.23 2.22
C LEU A 14 -30.33 -14.16 1.14
N TYR A 15 -30.01 -14.49 -0.12
CA TYR A 15 -29.96 -13.55 -1.25
C TYR A 15 -30.97 -13.89 -2.36
N ASN A 16 -32.00 -14.68 -2.03
CA ASN A 16 -33.13 -14.96 -2.91
C ASN A 16 -33.89 -13.68 -3.28
N CYS A 17 -34.32 -13.60 -4.54
CA CYS A 17 -35.16 -12.51 -5.08
C CYS A 17 -36.59 -12.98 -5.48
N THR A 18 -37.02 -14.19 -5.11
CA THR A 18 -38.31 -14.78 -5.52
C THR A 18 -39.53 -14.05 -4.98
N GLY A 19 -39.37 -13.23 -3.93
CA GLY A 19 -40.45 -12.42 -3.34
C GLY A 19 -40.40 -10.93 -3.69
N LEU A 20 -39.44 -10.50 -4.53
CA LEU A 20 -39.24 -9.10 -4.86
C LEU A 20 -39.56 -8.85 -6.34
N ASP A 21 -40.66 -8.15 -6.61
CA ASP A 21 -40.95 -7.69 -7.96
C ASP A 21 -40.10 -6.46 -8.28
N ILE A 22 -39.15 -6.64 -9.18
CA ILE A 22 -38.28 -5.57 -9.64
C ILE A 22 -39.11 -4.53 -10.41
N ASP A 23 -40.25 -4.82 -11.03
CA ASP A 23 -40.96 -3.78 -11.78
C ASP A 23 -41.96 -2.97 -10.94
N SER A 24 -42.08 -3.31 -9.64
CA SER A 24 -42.97 -2.63 -8.69
C SER A 24 -42.63 -1.16 -8.41
N ILE A 25 -41.36 -0.76 -8.58
CA ILE A 25 -40.92 0.64 -8.41
C ILE A 25 -40.57 1.19 -9.79
N PRO A 26 -41.14 2.34 -10.18
CA PRO A 26 -40.93 2.89 -11.51
C PRO A 26 -39.46 3.23 -11.75
N LEU A 27 -38.98 2.93 -12.97
CA LEU A 27 -37.59 3.12 -13.38
C LEU A 27 -37.10 4.56 -13.15
N ALA A 28 -37.97 5.55 -13.32
CA ALA A 28 -37.67 6.97 -13.08
C ALA A 28 -37.21 7.26 -11.64
N GLN A 29 -37.67 6.46 -10.67
CA GLN A 29 -37.32 6.62 -9.25
C GLN A 29 -36.02 5.88 -8.87
N ARG A 30 -35.54 5.00 -9.75
CA ARG A 30 -34.31 4.21 -9.58
C ARG A 30 -33.12 4.77 -10.34
N LEU A 31 -33.37 5.73 -11.21
CA LEU A 31 -32.36 6.34 -12.05
C LEU A 31 -31.63 7.44 -11.27
N PHE A 32 -30.42 7.12 -10.80
CA PHE A 32 -29.52 8.09 -10.17
C PHE A 32 -28.65 8.77 -11.25
N VAL A 33 -29.33 9.48 -12.16
CA VAL A 33 -28.70 10.16 -13.31
C VAL A 33 -27.69 11.24 -12.90
N PRO A 34 -28.00 12.20 -12.00
CA PRO A 34 -27.03 13.24 -11.65
C PRO A 34 -25.78 12.64 -10.98
N GLU A 35 -25.97 11.64 -10.13
CA GLU A 35 -24.87 10.91 -9.48
C GLU A 35 -23.98 10.20 -10.51
N SER A 36 -24.58 9.50 -11.46
CA SER A 36 -23.85 8.82 -12.54
C SER A 36 -23.04 9.79 -13.38
N ILE A 37 -23.61 10.94 -13.74
CA ILE A 37 -22.91 11.96 -14.53
C ILE A 37 -21.69 12.49 -13.76
N VAL A 38 -21.87 12.82 -12.48
CA VAL A 38 -20.76 13.31 -11.64
C VAL A 38 -19.66 12.26 -11.51
N ILE A 39 -20.00 11.00 -11.25
CA ILE A 39 -19.03 9.90 -11.13
C ILE A 39 -18.28 9.68 -12.46
N CYS A 40 -18.98 9.66 -13.59
CA CYS A 40 -18.35 9.49 -14.90
C CYS A 40 -17.40 10.65 -15.26
N VAL A 41 -17.79 11.90 -14.98
CA VAL A 41 -16.95 13.08 -15.23
C VAL A 41 -15.72 13.07 -14.33
N LEU A 42 -15.88 12.81 -13.04
CA LEU A 42 -14.74 12.69 -12.11
C LEU A 42 -13.80 11.56 -12.50
N CYS A 43 -14.35 10.40 -12.88
CA CYS A 43 -13.56 9.28 -13.37
C CYS A 43 -12.71 9.68 -14.58
N ALA A 44 -13.30 10.37 -15.56
CA ALA A 44 -12.55 10.83 -16.74
C ALA A 44 -11.41 11.77 -16.36
N ILE A 45 -11.65 12.72 -15.45
CA ILE A 45 -10.63 13.66 -14.97
C ILE A 45 -9.50 12.90 -14.26
N TYR A 46 -9.82 12.02 -13.31
CA TYR A 46 -8.81 11.26 -12.57
C TYR A 46 -8.02 10.31 -13.48
N TYR A 47 -8.68 9.68 -14.45
CA TYR A 47 -8.00 8.79 -15.40
C TYR A 47 -6.99 9.56 -16.27
N ILE A 48 -7.37 10.73 -16.78
CA ILE A 48 -6.48 11.60 -17.57
C ILE A 48 -5.30 12.09 -16.74
N LEU A 49 -5.48 12.33 -15.44
CA LEU A 49 -4.39 12.75 -14.54
C LEU A 49 -3.47 11.59 -14.12
N TYR A 50 -4.01 10.40 -13.89
CA TYR A 50 -3.24 9.25 -13.42
C TYR A 50 -2.32 8.68 -14.51
N VAL A 51 -2.79 8.59 -15.76
CA VAL A 51 -2.00 8.03 -16.88
C VAL A 51 -0.63 8.71 -17.07
N PRO A 52 -0.52 10.05 -17.18
CA PRO A 52 0.78 10.71 -17.31
C PRO A 52 1.63 10.61 -16.04
N CYS A 53 0.99 10.57 -14.85
CA CYS A 53 1.69 10.36 -13.59
C CYS A 53 2.37 8.99 -13.54
N LEU A 54 1.64 7.91 -13.89
CA LEU A 54 2.20 6.57 -13.98
C LEU A 54 3.30 6.47 -15.03
N TYR A 55 3.13 7.12 -16.18
CA TYR A 55 4.14 7.12 -17.24
C TYR A 55 5.47 7.73 -16.75
N SER A 56 5.39 8.84 -16.00
CA SER A 56 6.58 9.47 -15.39
C SER A 56 7.27 8.57 -14.36
N ILE A 57 6.47 7.88 -13.53
CA ILE A 57 6.96 6.94 -12.52
C ILE A 57 7.61 5.71 -13.17
N TRP A 58 7.00 5.20 -14.25
CA TRP A 58 7.49 4.01 -14.97
C TRP A 58 8.91 4.20 -15.51
N LYS A 59 9.26 5.42 -15.93
CA LYS A 59 10.62 5.75 -16.37
C LYS A 59 11.68 5.59 -15.27
N HIS A 60 11.31 5.81 -14.02
CA HIS A 60 12.21 5.78 -12.86
C HIS A 60 12.05 4.49 -12.02
N LEU A 61 11.33 3.50 -12.56
CA LEU A 61 10.98 2.25 -11.86
C LEU A 61 12.21 1.42 -11.45
N ARG A 62 13.32 1.60 -12.18
CA ARG A 62 14.56 0.83 -11.98
C ARG A 62 15.46 1.43 -10.89
N ASP A 63 15.25 2.70 -10.53
CA ASP A 63 16.19 3.43 -9.67
C ASP A 63 15.97 3.14 -8.18
N ASN A 64 14.72 3.05 -7.72
CA ASN A 64 14.39 2.84 -6.31
C ASN A 64 13.18 1.91 -6.12
N SER A 65 13.23 1.10 -5.06
CA SER A 65 12.11 0.24 -4.68
C SER A 65 10.84 1.01 -4.28
N CYS A 66 10.97 2.28 -3.91
CA CYS A 66 9.84 3.17 -3.67
C CYS A 66 9.00 3.43 -4.93
N TYR A 67 9.63 3.61 -6.10
CA TYR A 67 8.90 3.82 -7.36
C TYR A 67 8.13 2.57 -7.78
N LYS A 68 8.62 1.38 -7.43
CA LYS A 68 7.92 0.11 -7.68
C LYS A 68 6.61 0.00 -6.89
N LEU A 69 6.63 0.39 -5.61
CA LEU A 69 5.41 0.44 -4.78
C LEU A 69 4.43 1.50 -5.28
N LEU A 70 4.93 2.69 -5.60
CA LEU A 70 4.09 3.77 -6.13
C LEU A 70 3.44 3.41 -7.47
N PHE A 71 4.17 2.68 -8.33
CA PHE A 71 3.63 2.15 -9.58
C PHE A 71 2.57 1.08 -9.36
N TYR A 72 2.75 0.19 -8.37
CA TYR A 72 1.76 -0.81 -8.00
C TYR A 72 0.45 -0.17 -7.49
N ILE A 73 0.56 0.79 -6.57
CA ILE A 73 -0.59 1.56 -6.05
C ILE A 73 -1.30 2.26 -7.22
N GLY A 74 -0.55 2.97 -8.07
CA GLY A 74 -1.11 3.67 -9.21
C GLY A 74 -1.83 2.79 -10.25
N ILE A 75 -1.33 1.58 -10.52
CA ILE A 75 -2.05 0.60 -11.38
C ILE A 75 -3.34 0.15 -10.71
N THR A 76 -3.27 -0.09 -9.40
CA THR A 76 -4.40 -0.55 -8.59
C THR A 76 -5.52 0.49 -8.57
N ASP A 77 -5.17 1.78 -8.43
CA ASP A 77 -6.09 2.90 -8.52
C ASP A 77 -6.76 3.01 -9.90
N LEU A 78 -6.00 2.86 -10.98
CA LEU A 78 -6.56 2.85 -12.34
C LEU A 78 -7.55 1.71 -12.54
N ALA A 79 -7.26 0.53 -11.99
CA ALA A 79 -8.17 -0.61 -12.04
C ALA A 79 -9.46 -0.35 -11.25
N ILE A 80 -9.36 0.23 -10.04
CA ILE A 80 -10.53 0.60 -9.24
C ILE A 80 -11.35 1.69 -9.94
N LEU A 81 -10.70 2.74 -10.47
CA LEU A 81 -11.37 3.83 -11.20
C LEU A 81 -12.15 3.31 -12.40
N TRP A 82 -11.61 2.31 -13.11
CA TRP A 82 -12.34 1.71 -14.23
C TRP A 82 -13.61 1.01 -13.76
N ILE A 83 -13.54 0.23 -12.69
CA ILE A 83 -14.70 -0.51 -12.17
C ILE A 83 -15.71 0.44 -11.50
N ILE A 84 -15.28 1.32 -10.60
CA ILE A 84 -16.20 2.23 -9.90
C ILE A 84 -16.72 3.31 -10.84
N GLY A 85 -15.86 3.89 -11.68
CA GLY A 85 -16.25 4.97 -12.58
C GLY A 85 -17.17 4.51 -13.71
N PHE A 86 -16.74 3.51 -14.49
CA PHE A 86 -17.52 3.06 -15.65
C PHE A 86 -18.60 2.05 -15.29
N PHE A 87 -18.27 1.00 -14.54
CA PHE A 87 -19.24 -0.07 -14.28
C PHE A 87 -20.32 0.37 -13.28
N SER A 88 -19.97 1.09 -12.21
CA SER A 88 -20.99 1.66 -11.30
C SER A 88 -21.83 2.73 -11.99
N GLY A 89 -21.22 3.62 -12.80
CA GLY A 89 -21.95 4.61 -13.58
C GLY A 89 -22.97 3.98 -14.54
N TRP A 90 -22.57 2.91 -15.22
CA TRP A 90 -23.47 2.15 -16.09
C TRP A 90 -24.64 1.50 -15.34
N LEU A 91 -24.38 0.88 -14.18
CA LEU A 91 -25.43 0.27 -13.35
C LEU A 91 -26.44 1.32 -12.87
N ASN A 92 -25.98 2.49 -12.44
CA ASN A 92 -26.84 3.57 -11.97
C ASN A 92 -27.69 4.18 -13.08
N LEU A 93 -27.16 4.30 -14.31
CA LEU A 93 -27.94 4.72 -15.48
C LEU A 93 -29.02 3.71 -15.89
N ARG A 94 -28.83 2.43 -15.56
CA ARG A 94 -29.82 1.37 -15.78
C ARG A 94 -30.80 1.23 -14.61
N GLY A 95 -30.56 1.92 -13.49
CA GLY A 95 -31.31 1.69 -12.24
C GLY A 95 -31.21 0.25 -11.77
N ALA A 96 -30.08 -0.41 -12.05
CA ALA A 96 -29.87 -1.82 -11.77
C ALA A 96 -29.76 -2.05 -10.26
N VAL A 97 -30.58 -2.95 -9.75
CA VAL A 97 -30.54 -3.39 -8.35
C VAL A 97 -29.84 -4.75 -8.26
N PHE A 98 -29.49 -5.18 -7.04
CA PHE A 98 -28.87 -6.49 -6.83
C PHE A 98 -29.62 -7.63 -7.54
N CYS A 99 -30.96 -7.64 -7.45
CA CYS A 99 -31.79 -8.67 -8.08
C CYS A 99 -31.81 -8.64 -9.62
N SER A 100 -31.35 -7.56 -10.28
CA SER A 100 -31.26 -7.50 -11.74
C SER A 100 -30.09 -8.34 -12.27
N TYR A 101 -28.94 -8.27 -11.59
CA TYR A 101 -27.71 -8.99 -11.98
C TYR A 101 -26.95 -9.49 -10.73
N PRO A 102 -27.53 -10.43 -9.96
CA PRO A 102 -27.04 -10.77 -8.61
C PRO A 102 -25.63 -11.35 -8.61
N THR A 103 -25.32 -12.21 -9.59
CA THR A 103 -23.98 -12.82 -9.73
C THR A 103 -22.93 -11.78 -10.10
N THR A 104 -23.18 -10.97 -11.12
CA THR A 104 -22.24 -9.94 -11.59
C THR A 104 -21.97 -8.89 -10.51
N ILE A 105 -23.02 -8.37 -9.87
CA ILE A 105 -22.88 -7.36 -8.82
C ILE A 105 -22.12 -7.93 -7.61
N TYR A 106 -22.37 -9.18 -7.25
CA TYR A 106 -21.64 -9.86 -6.17
C TYR A 106 -20.14 -9.98 -6.46
N PHE A 107 -19.77 -10.51 -7.64
CA PHE A 107 -18.36 -10.69 -8.00
C PHE A 107 -17.61 -9.38 -8.16
N VAL A 108 -18.24 -8.38 -8.75
CA VAL A 108 -17.65 -7.04 -8.88
C VAL A 108 -17.43 -6.41 -7.51
N GLY A 109 -18.43 -6.46 -6.62
CA GLY A 109 -18.29 -5.95 -5.25
C GLY A 109 -17.13 -6.60 -4.50
N VAL A 110 -17.04 -7.93 -4.53
CA VAL A 110 -15.92 -8.67 -3.91
C VAL A 110 -14.57 -8.28 -4.50
N THR A 111 -14.50 -8.11 -5.81
CA THR A 111 -13.27 -7.72 -6.51
C THR A 111 -12.82 -6.33 -6.06
N ILE A 112 -13.72 -5.35 -6.06
CA ILE A 112 -13.43 -3.99 -5.60
C ILE A 112 -12.92 -4.01 -4.16
N THR A 113 -13.62 -4.70 -3.24
CA THR A 113 -13.20 -4.79 -1.84
C THR A 113 -11.82 -5.43 -1.69
N SER A 114 -11.52 -6.46 -2.47
CA SER A 114 -10.21 -7.13 -2.42
C SER A 114 -9.09 -6.20 -2.89
N ILE A 115 -9.32 -5.49 -3.98
CA ILE A 115 -8.38 -4.53 -4.55
C ILE A 115 -8.15 -3.35 -3.59
N TRP A 116 -9.21 -2.83 -2.97
CA TRP A 116 -9.12 -1.77 -1.95
C TRP A 116 -8.25 -2.17 -0.77
N ASN A 117 -8.44 -3.38 -0.23
CA ASN A 117 -7.61 -3.87 0.87
C ASN A 117 -6.13 -4.03 0.46
N ALA A 118 -5.87 -4.44 -0.78
CA ALA A 118 -4.52 -4.58 -1.31
C ALA A 118 -3.82 -3.21 -1.48
N GLU A 119 -4.53 -2.21 -1.99
CA GLU A 119 -4.06 -0.83 -2.13
C GLU A 119 -3.75 -0.21 -0.76
N SER A 120 -4.69 -0.25 0.18
CA SER A 120 -4.48 0.28 1.53
C SER A 120 -3.31 -0.41 2.27
N SER A 121 -3.08 -1.70 2.01
CA SER A 121 -1.91 -2.40 2.54
C SER A 121 -0.60 -1.92 1.90
N ALA A 122 -0.60 -1.63 0.60
CA ALA A 122 0.56 -1.10 -0.11
C ALA A 122 0.92 0.32 0.34
N ASP A 123 -0.08 1.16 0.66
CA ASP A 123 0.14 2.49 1.23
C ASP A 123 0.81 2.45 2.60
N LEU A 124 0.39 1.53 3.46
CA LEU A 124 1.05 1.30 4.75
C LEU A 124 2.52 0.90 4.58
N ILE A 125 2.81 0.04 3.60
CA ILE A 125 4.17 -0.39 3.29
C ILE A 125 4.99 0.77 2.72
N LEU A 126 4.39 1.61 1.88
CA LEU A 126 5.03 2.80 1.34
C LEU A 126 5.36 3.81 2.44
N ALA A 127 4.42 4.06 3.36
CA ALA A 127 4.64 4.92 4.52
C ALA A 127 5.78 4.39 5.40
N PHE A 128 5.79 3.08 5.68
CA PHE A 128 6.86 2.44 6.41
C PHE A 128 8.21 2.56 5.70
N ASN A 129 8.25 2.35 4.39
CA ASN A 129 9.46 2.53 3.58
C ASN A 129 10.02 3.96 3.72
N ARG A 130 9.16 4.98 3.70
CA ARG A 130 9.56 6.38 3.93
C ARG A 130 10.11 6.63 5.34
N CYS A 131 9.50 6.05 6.37
CA CYS A 131 10.04 6.15 7.73
C CYS A 131 11.42 5.50 7.87
N VAL A 132 11.62 4.33 7.26
CA VAL A 132 12.91 3.63 7.29
C VAL A 132 13.98 4.38 6.50
N ASP A 133 13.63 4.96 5.37
CA ASP A 133 14.56 5.74 4.53
C ASP A 133 15.11 6.98 5.28
N ILE A 134 14.26 7.62 6.11
CA ILE A 134 14.67 8.74 6.99
C ILE A 134 15.62 8.28 8.11
N ILE A 135 15.39 7.10 8.69
CA ILE A 135 16.20 6.57 9.80
C ILE A 135 17.53 6.01 9.30
N SER A 136 17.50 5.22 8.23
CA SER A 136 18.69 4.59 7.63
C SER A 136 18.46 4.20 6.16
N PRO A 137 19.04 4.92 5.20
CA PRO A 137 18.86 4.64 3.77
C PRO A 137 19.53 3.32 3.32
N ASN A 138 20.50 2.82 4.09
CA ASN A 138 21.14 1.53 3.80
C ASN A 138 20.23 0.35 4.20
N LEU A 139 19.44 0.49 5.27
CA LEU A 139 18.48 -0.55 5.69
C LEU A 139 17.32 -0.65 4.69
N SER A 140 16.82 0.48 4.17
CA SER A 140 15.77 0.48 3.14
C SER A 140 16.23 -0.26 1.87
N ARG A 141 17.45 0.00 1.39
CA ARG A 141 18.01 -0.73 0.23
C ARG A 141 18.11 -2.23 0.47
N VAL A 142 18.53 -2.69 1.64
CA VAL A 142 18.61 -4.13 1.93
C VAL A 142 17.23 -4.77 2.03
N LEU A 143 16.27 -4.11 2.70
CA LEU A 143 14.93 -4.65 2.93
C LEU A 143 14.08 -4.73 1.65
N PHE A 144 14.29 -3.80 0.71
CA PHE A 144 13.44 -3.66 -0.49
C PHE A 144 14.17 -3.91 -1.83
N SER A 145 15.46 -4.26 -1.85
CA SER A 145 16.22 -4.52 -3.10
C SER A 145 15.76 -5.75 -3.88
N GLY A 146 15.12 -6.72 -3.23
CA GLY A 146 14.44 -7.83 -3.89
C GLY A 146 12.94 -7.56 -4.00
N PHE A 147 12.39 -7.51 -5.22
CA PHE A 147 10.94 -7.74 -5.39
C PHE A 147 10.78 -9.19 -5.85
N PRO A 148 9.90 -9.97 -5.18
CA PRO A 148 8.47 -9.74 -5.28
C PRO A 148 7.74 -9.64 -3.94
N SER A 149 7.40 -8.42 -3.50
CA SER A 149 6.75 -8.17 -2.21
C SER A 149 5.27 -8.59 -2.16
N VAL A 150 4.60 -8.77 -3.31
CA VAL A 150 3.23 -9.36 -3.36
C VAL A 150 3.24 -10.83 -2.93
N ILE A 151 4.32 -11.56 -3.20
CA ILE A 151 4.48 -12.97 -2.80
C ILE A 151 4.93 -13.07 -1.32
N TYR A 152 5.69 -12.09 -0.83
CA TYR A 152 6.15 -12.03 0.57
C TYR A 152 5.02 -11.69 1.56
N LEU A 153 4.08 -10.82 1.16
CA LEU A 153 2.88 -10.50 1.96
C LEU A 153 1.87 -11.65 2.00
N ALA A 154 1.80 -12.46 0.95
CA ALA A 154 0.93 -13.62 0.89
C ALA A 154 1.47 -14.86 1.65
N LEU A 155 2.79 -15.00 1.86
CA LEU A 155 3.38 -16.27 2.30
C LEU A 155 3.93 -16.39 3.72
N ASN A 156 4.24 -15.33 4.50
CA ASN A 156 5.20 -15.58 5.59
C ASN A 156 4.81 -15.10 7.01
N LYS A 157 4.29 -16.03 7.83
CA LYS A 157 4.26 -15.91 9.30
C LYS A 157 5.65 -15.65 9.90
N THR A 158 6.72 -16.03 9.21
CA THR A 158 8.13 -15.94 9.68
C THR A 158 8.63 -14.50 9.74
N ILE A 159 8.15 -13.60 8.86
CA ILE A 159 8.55 -12.18 8.87
C ILE A 159 7.99 -11.43 10.07
N ARG A 160 6.82 -11.83 10.59
CA ARG A 160 6.26 -11.22 11.80
C ARG A 160 7.15 -11.46 13.02
N GLU A 161 7.77 -12.64 13.12
CA GLU A 161 8.71 -12.94 14.20
C GLU A 161 10.08 -12.30 13.99
N ASP A 162 10.56 -12.21 12.74
CA ASP A 162 11.81 -11.49 12.43
C ASP A 162 11.66 -9.97 12.62
N CYS A 163 10.52 -9.38 12.23
CA CYS A 163 10.18 -7.99 12.52
C CYS A 163 9.96 -7.76 14.02
N ARG A 164 9.40 -8.71 14.77
CA ARG A 164 9.28 -8.64 16.24
C ARG A 164 10.66 -8.71 16.90
N MET A 165 11.57 -9.55 16.42
CA MET A 165 12.97 -9.63 16.88
C MET A 165 13.76 -8.37 16.53
N LEU A 166 13.55 -7.78 15.36
CA LEU A 166 14.19 -6.54 14.93
C LEU A 166 13.64 -5.32 15.69
N TYR A 167 12.32 -5.26 15.90
CA TYR A 167 11.66 -4.27 16.76
C TYR A 167 12.21 -4.34 18.19
N MET A 168 12.33 -5.54 18.76
CA MET A 168 12.92 -5.74 20.08
C MET A 168 14.42 -5.38 20.14
N LYS A 169 15.19 -5.58 19.05
CA LYS A 169 16.60 -5.18 18.99
C LYS A 169 16.80 -3.67 18.81
N LEU A 170 15.92 -3.00 18.09
CA LEU A 170 16.01 -1.56 17.81
C LEU A 170 15.47 -0.70 18.95
N PHE A 171 14.36 -1.08 19.57
CA PHE A 171 13.77 -0.31 20.69
C PHE A 171 14.45 -0.57 22.04
N LYS A 172 15.11 -1.71 22.25
CA LYS A 172 15.77 -2.02 23.54
C LYS A 172 17.22 -1.52 23.63
N ARG A 173 17.78 -0.95 22.56
CA ARG A 173 19.17 -0.44 22.52
C ARG A 173 19.31 1.05 22.84
N HIS A 174 18.21 1.79 22.98
CA HIS A 174 18.15 3.16 23.54
C HIS A 174 17.04 3.16 24.61
N ARG A 175 17.21 3.31 25.93
CA ARG A 175 18.28 3.81 26.79
C ARG A 175 17.98 3.34 28.23
N ILE A 176 18.87 2.54 28.83
CA ILE A 176 19.42 2.91 30.14
C ILE A 176 20.63 3.77 29.78
N SER A 177 20.57 5.06 30.10
CA SER A 177 21.75 5.89 30.27
C SER A 177 21.34 7.02 31.20
N TYR A 178 21.64 6.84 32.49
CA TYR A 178 21.57 7.91 33.47
C TYR A 178 22.63 8.95 33.09
N ILE A 179 22.20 10.18 32.87
CA ILE A 179 23.07 11.36 32.91
C ILE A 179 22.49 12.24 34.02
N GLY A 180 22.91 11.95 35.25
CA GLY A 180 22.99 12.95 36.30
C GLY A 180 24.18 13.84 35.95
N GLY A 181 23.92 15.15 35.83
CA GLY A 181 24.88 16.12 35.34
C GLY A 181 26.19 16.11 36.13
N ILE A 182 27.29 16.16 35.40
CA ILE A 182 28.48 16.99 35.67
C ILE A 182 29.21 17.08 34.31
N THR A 183 29.33 18.30 33.80
CA THR A 183 30.14 18.67 32.64
C THR A 183 31.62 18.60 33.03
N VAL A 184 32.41 17.76 32.36
CA VAL A 184 33.88 17.87 32.38
C VAL A 184 34.36 18.11 30.95
N TYR A 185 34.83 19.34 30.72
CA TYR A 185 35.54 19.75 29.51
C TYR A 185 36.98 19.26 29.65
N GLN A 186 37.46 18.40 28.73
CA GLN A 186 38.89 18.08 28.68
C GLN A 186 39.37 18.11 27.22
N ARG A 187 39.87 19.29 26.82
CA ARG A 187 40.85 19.40 25.73
C ARG A 187 42.19 18.91 26.26
N PRO A 188 42.97 18.11 25.51
CA PRO A 188 44.40 17.99 25.76
C PRO A 188 45.16 18.95 24.82
N ILE A 189 45.86 19.91 25.41
CA ILE A 189 47.00 20.62 24.81
C ILE A 189 48.27 20.11 25.50
N ALA A 190 49.33 19.96 24.68
CA ALA A 190 50.76 19.76 24.98
C ALA A 190 51.14 18.34 25.49
N ILE A 191 52.28 17.76 25.11
CA ILE A 191 53.65 18.25 25.34
C ILE A 191 54.64 17.65 24.30
N VAL A 192 55.54 18.50 23.80
CA VAL A 192 56.76 18.17 23.03
C VAL A 192 57.80 17.48 23.93
N PRO A 193 58.48 16.42 23.46
CA PRO A 193 59.81 16.08 23.94
C PRO A 193 60.86 16.18 22.81
N ASN A 194 61.99 16.82 23.16
CA ASN A 194 63.19 17.00 22.35
C ASN A 194 64.27 15.96 22.76
N ARG A 195 65.19 15.66 21.83
CA ARG A 195 66.52 15.02 21.91
C ARG A 195 66.71 13.50 21.68
N ASN A 196 67.33 13.25 20.52
CA ASN A 196 68.64 12.59 20.28
C ASN A 196 68.83 11.07 20.50
N SER A 197 68.97 10.34 19.38
CA SER A 197 69.98 9.29 19.07
C SER A 197 69.64 8.71 17.69
N VAL A 198 70.27 9.11 16.56
CA VAL A 198 71.60 8.75 16.01
C VAL A 198 71.75 7.27 15.59
N ALA A 199 72.01 7.10 14.27
CA ALA A 199 72.68 6.00 13.55
C ALA A 199 71.92 4.65 13.42
N ALA A 200 71.90 3.90 12.30
CA ALA A 200 72.50 3.93 10.95
C ALA A 200 71.65 2.93 10.09
N ALA A 201 71.20 3.24 8.87
CA ALA A 201 71.84 3.06 7.54
C ALA A 201 72.04 1.56 7.12
N PRO A 202 72.41 1.24 5.86
CA PRO A 202 71.49 0.98 4.74
C PRO A 202 71.82 -0.34 3.98
N PHE A 203 71.01 -0.70 2.98
CA PHE A 203 71.40 -1.09 1.60
C PHE A 203 70.15 -1.11 0.70
#